data_AF-A0A430PZ43-F1
#
_entry.id   AF-A0A430PZ43-F1
#
_cell.length_a   1.000
_cell.length_b   1.000
_cell.length_c   1.000
_cell.angle_alpha   90.00
_cell.angle_beta   90.00
_cell.angle_gamma   90.00
#
_symmetry.space_group_name_H-M   'P 1'
#
loop_
_entity.id
_entity.type
_entity.pdbx_description
1 polymer ?
#
loop_
_entity_poly.entity_id
_entity_poly.type
_entity_poly.pdbx_seq_one_letter_code
_entity_poly.pdbx_strand_id
1 'polypeptide(L)'
;MGSYVHLFLSTFLRNMPIYMLSLTFIMMALGCLLFSLGSIGILFVFTGRRRINALMSMMFRDIIKGSISQYTRKNSYAAFVNTIQLQHRCCGANSVMDYTVSNLSIPVSCYPDKAKIPHKKVSAD
;
A
#
# COMPACT_ATOMS: atom_id res chain seq x y z
N MET A 1 30.50 27.54 -21.46
CA MET A 1 30.09 27.83 -20.06
C MET A 1 31.13 27.46 -19.00
N GLY A 2 32.07 26.53 -19.22
CA GLY A 2 33.07 26.14 -18.20
C GLY A 2 34.17 27.17 -17.87
N SER A 3 34.53 28.06 -18.80
CA SER A 3 35.64 29.03 -18.59
C SER A 3 35.32 30.09 -17.53
N TYR A 4 34.09 30.59 -17.47
CA TYR A 4 33.65 31.58 -16.48
C TYR A 4 33.54 30.99 -15.06
N VAL A 5 33.10 29.74 -14.94
CA VAL A 5 33.00 29.05 -13.65
C VAL A 5 34.40 28.85 -13.05
N HIS A 6 35.38 28.48 -13.88
CA HIS A 6 36.75 28.27 -13.44
C HIS A 6 37.43 29.59 -13.02
N LEU A 7 37.23 30.68 -13.78
CA LEU A 7 37.74 32.01 -13.43
C LEU A 7 37.10 32.52 -12.13
N PHE A 8 35.78 32.45 -12.02
CA PHE A 8 35.05 32.86 -10.82
C PHE A 8 35.50 32.07 -9.58
N LEU A 9 35.62 30.74 -9.69
CA LEU A 9 36.09 29.89 -8.61
C LEU A 9 37.52 30.25 -8.19
N SER A 10 38.41 30.50 -9.14
CA SER A 10 39.81 30.88 -8.85
C SER A 10 39.93 32.26 -8.17
N THR A 11 39.13 33.25 -8.57
CA THR A 11 39.11 34.58 -7.94
C THR A 11 38.46 34.55 -6.56
N PHE A 12 37.38 33.78 -6.41
CA PHE A 12 36.65 33.63 -5.16
C PHE A 12 37.48 32.89 -4.10
N LEU A 13 38.19 31.82 -4.47
CA LEU A 13 39.11 31.09 -3.58
C LEU A 13 40.30 31.94 -3.11
N ARG A 14 40.74 32.92 -3.91
CA ARG A 14 41.92 33.74 -3.61
C ARG A 14 41.62 34.90 -2.65
N ASN A 15 40.38 35.37 -2.63
CA ASN A 15 39.97 36.57 -1.89
C ASN A 15 39.14 36.25 -0.63
N MET A 16 38.74 34.98 -0.44
CA MET A 16 38.02 34.55 0.75
C MET A 16 38.99 34.02 1.81
N PRO A 17 38.78 34.36 3.09
CA PRO A 17 39.61 33.82 4.14
C PRO A 17 39.35 32.31 4.30
N ILE A 18 40.44 31.55 4.50
CA ILE A 18 40.46 30.08 4.49
C ILE A 18 39.39 29.46 5.42
N TYR A 19 39.08 30.12 6.55
CA TYR A 19 38.07 29.67 7.51
C TYR A 19 36.64 29.71 6.97
N MET A 20 36.29 30.66 6.08
CA MET A 20 34.96 30.70 5.45
C MET A 20 34.81 29.56 4.45
N LEU A 21 35.89 29.21 3.75
CA LEU A 21 35.88 28.09 2.80
C LEU A 21 35.65 26.77 3.54
N SER A 22 36.45 26.50 4.59
CA SER A 22 36.31 25.27 5.37
C SER A 22 34.93 25.14 6.01
N LEU A 23 34.35 26.23 6.51
CA LEU A 23 32.99 26.22 7.05
C LEU A 23 31.94 25.83 6.00
N THR A 24 32.03 26.35 4.78
CA THR A 24 31.08 25.97 3.71
C THR A 24 31.18 24.49 3.34
N PHE A 25 32.39 23.92 3.28
CA PHE A 25 32.59 22.48 3.06
C PHE A 25 31.99 21.64 4.20
N ILE A 26 32.18 22.07 5.45
CA ILE A 26 31.62 21.38 6.62
C ILE A 26 30.10 21.43 6.59
N MET A 27 29.50 22.59 6.34
CA MET A 27 28.04 22.75 6.29
C MET A 27 27.42 21.95 5.14
N MET A 28 28.08 21.91 3.98
CA MET A 28 27.64 21.08 2.84
C MET A 28 27.73 19.59 3.18
N ALA A 29 28.83 19.13 3.79
CA ALA A 29 29.00 17.74 4.19
C ALA A 29 27.95 17.31 5.23
N LEU A 30 27.68 18.16 6.23
CA LEU A 30 26.63 17.93 7.22
C LEU A 30 25.24 17.89 6.57
N GLY A 31 24.95 18.78 5.61
CA GLY A 31 23.71 18.76 4.85
C GLY A 31 23.50 17.45 4.09
N CYS A 32 24.54 16.96 3.40
CA CYS A 32 24.49 15.68 2.70
C CYS A 32 24.27 14.49 3.65
N LEU A 33 24.89 14.50 4.83
CA LEU A 33 24.70 13.45 5.84
C LEU A 33 23.26 13.44 6.37
N LEU A 34 22.70 14.60 6.70
CA LEU A 34 21.31 14.67 7.19
C LEU A 34 20.30 14.27 6.11
N PHE A 35 20.51 14.68 4.86
CA PHE A 35 19.62 14.32 3.75
C PHE A 35 19.64 12.83 3.43
N SER A 36 20.84 12.22 3.45
CA SER A 36 20.98 10.77 3.23
C SER A 36 20.32 9.96 4.35
N LEU A 37 20.51 10.33 5.61
CA LEU A 37 19.83 9.67 6.74
C LEU A 37 18.30 9.80 6.68
N GLY A 38 17.80 11.00 6.36
CA GLY A 38 16.37 11.25 6.24
C GLY A 38 15.72 10.45 5.10
N SER A 39 16.36 10.42 3.92
CA SER A 39 15.85 9.69 2.76
C SER A 39 15.82 8.17 2.99
N ILE A 40 16.83 7.60 3.65
CA ILE A 40 16.84 6.18 4.04
C ILE A 40 15.69 5.86 5.00
N GLY A 41 15.43 6.72 5.99
CA GLY A 41 14.31 6.54 6.92
C GLY A 41 12.94 6.52 6.23
N ILE A 42 12.71 7.45 5.29
CA ILE A 42 11.46 7.50 4.49
C ILE A 42 11.31 6.24 3.64
N LEU A 43 12.37 5.82 2.95
CA LEU A 43 12.37 4.60 2.14
C LEU A 43 12.10 3.35 2.98
N PHE A 44 12.65 3.27 4.19
CA PHE A 44 12.40 2.16 5.11
C PHE A 44 10.94 2.09 5.53
N VAL A 45 10.34 3.20 5.97
CA VAL A 45 8.93 3.26 6.36
C VAL A 45 8.02 2.91 5.17
N PHE A 46 8.32 3.45 4.00
CA PHE A 46 7.52 3.23 2.80
C PHE A 46 7.60 1.79 2.30
N THR A 47 8.80 1.20 2.29
CA THR A 47 9.02 -0.21 1.93
C THR A 47 8.39 -1.14 2.95
N GLY A 48 8.52 -0.84 4.25
CA GLY A 48 7.87 -1.57 5.34
C GLY A 48 6.35 -1.58 5.18
N ARG A 49 5.72 -0.41 4.97
CA ARG A 49 4.27 -0.31 4.73
C ARG A 49 3.81 -1.10 3.52
N ARG A 50 4.54 -1.04 2.39
CA ARG A 50 4.19 -1.81 1.18
C ARG A 50 4.21 -3.31 1.44
N ARG A 51 5.24 -3.82 2.11
CA ARG A 51 5.35 -5.25 2.44
C ARG A 51 4.26 -5.69 3.43
N ILE A 52 4.00 -4.90 4.47
CA ILE A 52 2.94 -5.18 5.45
C ILE A 52 1.58 -5.20 4.77
N ASN A 53 1.27 -4.23 3.90
CA ASN A 53 -0.01 -4.19 3.21
C ASN A 53 -0.22 -5.40 2.27
N ALA A 54 0.82 -5.83 1.55
CA ALA A 54 0.75 -7.01 0.71
C ALA A 54 0.56 -8.30 1.53
N LEU A 55 1.29 -8.43 2.64
CA LEU A 55 1.22 -9.59 3.52
C LEU A 55 -0.14 -9.66 4.24
N MET A 56 -0.63 -8.52 4.73
CA MET A 56 -1.96 -8.40 5.32
C MET A 56 -3.06 -8.73 4.29
N SER A 57 -2.93 -8.28 3.04
CA SER A 57 -3.87 -8.64 1.98
C SER A 57 -3.92 -10.15 1.73
N MET A 58 -2.78 -10.84 1.73
CA MET A 58 -2.75 -12.30 1.56
C MET A 58 -3.38 -13.02 2.75
N MET A 59 -2.97 -12.68 3.98
CA MET A 59 -3.54 -13.27 5.20
C MET A 59 -5.04 -13.06 5.29
N PHE A 60 -5.52 -11.87 4.93
CA PHE A 60 -6.93 -11.55 4.94
C PHE A 60 -7.73 -12.39 3.93
N ARG A 61 -7.17 -12.61 2.73
CA ARG A 61 -7.77 -13.49 1.73
C ARG A 61 -7.88 -14.93 2.24
N ASP A 62 -6.84 -15.44 2.89
CA ASP A 62 -6.85 -16.80 3.45
C ASP A 62 -7.85 -16.93 4.60
N ILE A 63 -7.94 -15.94 5.48
CA ILE A 63 -8.92 -15.90 6.57
C ILE A 63 -10.34 -15.87 6.00
N ILE A 64 -10.62 -15.03 5.00
CA ILE A 64 -11.94 -14.98 4.36
C ILE A 64 -12.23 -16.32 3.67
N LYS A 65 -11.29 -16.89 2.92
CA LYS A 65 -11.47 -18.17 2.24
C LYS A 65 -11.76 -19.32 3.22
N GLY A 66 -11.04 -19.38 4.34
CA GLY A 66 -11.30 -20.32 5.42
C GLY A 66 -12.62 -20.06 6.17
N SER A 67 -13.01 -18.79 6.30
CA SER A 67 -14.31 -18.43 6.88
C SER A 67 -15.47 -18.76 5.95
N ILE A 68 -15.29 -18.64 4.63
CA ILE A 68 -16.27 -19.05 3.61
C ILE A 68 -16.46 -20.57 3.65
N SER A 69 -15.39 -21.37 3.74
CA SER A 69 -15.54 -22.84 3.82
C SER A 69 -16.28 -23.31 5.08
N GLN A 70 -16.24 -22.52 6.16
CA GLN A 70 -16.98 -22.78 7.39
C GLN A 70 -18.24 -21.91 7.58
N TYR A 71 -18.65 -21.19 6.53
CA TYR A 71 -19.70 -20.18 6.60
C TYR A 71 -21.05 -20.76 7.06
N THR A 72 -21.38 -21.98 6.63
CA THR A 72 -22.59 -22.71 7.04
C THR A 72 -22.47 -23.40 8.39
N ARG A 73 -21.24 -23.59 8.90
CA ARG A 73 -21.00 -24.40 10.11
C ARG A 73 -21.13 -23.60 11.40
N LYS A 74 -20.79 -22.31 11.40
CA LYS A 74 -20.94 -21.42 12.56
C LYS A 74 -21.36 -20.02 12.14
N ASN A 75 -22.42 -19.51 12.79
CA ASN A 75 -22.97 -18.17 12.56
C ASN A 75 -21.95 -17.04 12.82
N SER A 76 -20.94 -17.28 13.67
CA SER A 76 -19.90 -16.31 13.98
C SER A 76 -19.00 -15.96 12.78
N TYR A 77 -18.67 -16.94 11.92
CA TYR A 77 -17.87 -16.69 10.72
C TYR A 77 -18.67 -15.91 9.68
N ALA A 78 -19.97 -16.18 9.57
CA ALA A 78 -20.86 -15.43 8.70
C ALA A 78 -20.96 -13.95 9.14
N ALA A 79 -21.11 -13.68 10.44
CA ALA A 79 -21.13 -12.33 10.98
C ALA A 79 -19.82 -11.56 10.76
N PHE A 80 -18.68 -12.24 10.96
CA PHE A 80 -17.36 -11.66 10.71
C PHE A 80 -17.18 -11.28 9.23
N VAL A 81 -17.43 -12.22 8.31
CA VAL A 81 -17.28 -11.99 6.87
C VAL A 81 -18.23 -10.91 6.39
N ASN A 82 -19.48 -10.89 6.86
CA ASN A 82 -20.46 -9.85 6.49
C ASN A 82 -20.03 -8.45 6.96
N THR A 83 -19.55 -8.32 8.20
CA THR A 83 -19.09 -7.04 8.76
C THR A 83 -17.92 -6.48 7.94
N ILE A 84 -16.94 -7.33 7.65
CA ILE A 84 -15.78 -6.97 6.84
C ILE A 84 -16.20 -6.53 5.44
N GLN A 85 -17.09 -7.28 4.79
CA GLN A 85 -17.54 -6.99 3.43
C GLN A 85 -18.33 -5.69 3.34
N LEU A 86 -19.17 -5.40 4.33
CA LEU A 86 -19.88 -4.12 4.42
C LEU A 86 -18.92 -2.95 4.67
N GLN A 87 -17.98 -3.11 5.60
CA GLN A 87 -17.00 -2.07 5.95
C GLN A 87 -16.07 -1.73 4.79
N HIS A 88 -15.62 -2.74 4.03
CA HIS A 88 -14.66 -2.57 2.94
C HIS A 88 -15.31 -2.59 1.54
N ARG A 89 -16.64 -2.73 1.45
CA ARG A 89 -17.40 -2.83 0.18
C ARG A 89 -16.79 -3.85 -0.80
N CYS A 90 -16.39 -5.00 -0.28
CA CYS A 90 -15.82 -6.10 -1.05
C CYS A 90 -16.69 -7.36 -0.96
N CYS A 91 -16.46 -8.34 -1.84
CA CYS A 91 -17.19 -9.60 -1.82
C CYS A 91 -16.28 -10.80 -2.12
N GLY A 92 -16.28 -11.77 -1.21
CA GLY A 92 -15.40 -12.93 -1.27
C GLY A 92 -13.95 -12.59 -0.89
N ALA A 93 -13.07 -13.58 -0.97
CA ALA A 93 -11.62 -13.38 -0.81
C ALA A 93 -11.02 -12.83 -2.11
N ASN A 94 -11.42 -13.41 -3.24
CA ASN A 94 -11.01 -13.01 -4.58
C ASN A 94 -12.17 -12.42 -5.36
N SER A 95 -13.34 -13.04 -5.28
CA SER A 95 -14.54 -12.58 -5.97
C SER A 95 -15.80 -13.19 -5.35
N VAL A 96 -16.95 -12.70 -5.81
CA VAL A 96 -18.27 -13.28 -5.50
C VAL A 96 -18.34 -14.78 -5.81
N MET A 97 -17.57 -15.26 -6.78
CA MET A 97 -17.55 -16.66 -7.21
C MET A 97 -17.04 -17.62 -6.12
N ASP A 98 -16.31 -17.12 -5.12
CA ASP A 98 -15.80 -17.94 -4.01
C ASP A 98 -16.93 -18.62 -3.22
N TYR A 99 -18.11 -17.99 -3.18
CA TYR A 99 -19.33 -18.57 -2.61
C TYR A 99 -19.91 -19.65 -3.51
N THR A 100 -20.02 -19.37 -4.80
CA THR A 100 -20.59 -20.31 -5.79
C THR A 100 -19.77 -21.60 -5.88
N VAL A 101 -18.43 -21.51 -5.90
CA VAL A 101 -17.53 -22.68 -5.91
C VAL A 101 -17.67 -23.51 -4.63
N SER A 102 -17.99 -22.87 -3.52
CA SER A 102 -18.21 -23.52 -2.23
C SER A 102 -19.66 -24.00 -2.03
N ASN A 103 -20.51 -23.93 -3.07
CA ASN A 103 -21.96 -24.21 -3.00
C ASN A 103 -22.70 -23.38 -1.93
N LEU A 104 -22.27 -22.14 -1.73
CA LEU A 104 -22.87 -21.18 -0.80
C LEU A 104 -23.65 -20.11 -1.55
N SER A 105 -24.76 -19.65 -0.95
CA SER A 105 -25.44 -18.46 -1.42
C SER A 105 -24.61 -17.22 -1.14
N ILE A 106 -24.65 -16.27 -2.06
CA ILE A 106 -23.92 -15.01 -1.93
C ILE A 106 -24.62 -14.18 -0.83
N PRO A 107 -23.88 -13.70 0.19
CA PRO A 107 -24.48 -12.95 1.28
C PRO A 107 -24.93 -11.55 0.85
N VAL A 108 -25.94 -11.02 1.54
CA VAL A 108 -26.49 -9.67 1.30
C VAL A 108 -25.45 -8.56 1.54
N SER A 109 -24.41 -8.82 2.31
CA SER A 109 -23.25 -7.92 2.48
C SER A 109 -22.55 -7.58 1.16
N CYS A 110 -22.61 -8.48 0.17
CA CYS A 110 -22.06 -8.26 -1.17
C CYS A 110 -22.97 -7.41 -2.07
N TYR A 111 -24.25 -7.27 -1.72
CA TYR A 111 -25.25 -6.50 -2.47
C TYR A 111 -26.05 -5.59 -1.51
N PRO A 112 -25.40 -4.58 -0.91
CA PRO A 112 -26.08 -3.66 0.01
C PRO A 112 -27.21 -2.89 -0.70
N ASP A 113 -27.04 -2.61 -2.00
CA ASP A 113 -28.07 -2.06 -2.86
C ASP A 113 -28.74 -3.19 -3.65
N LYS A 114 -30.00 -3.50 -3.32
CA LYS A 114 -30.82 -4.56 -3.95
C LYS A 114 -31.19 -4.30 -5.43
N ALA A 115 -30.35 -3.63 -6.20
CA ALA A 115 -30.62 -3.25 -7.60
C ALA A 115 -29.87 -4.08 -8.65
N LYS A 116 -28.92 -4.95 -8.27
CA LYS A 116 -28.20 -5.82 -9.22
C LYS A 116 -28.10 -7.25 -8.71
N ILE A 117 -29.24 -7.94 -8.72
CA ILE A 117 -29.25 -9.40 -8.77
C ILE A 117 -28.66 -9.78 -10.14
N PRO A 118 -27.56 -10.53 -10.25
CA PRO A 118 -27.17 -11.07 -11.54
C PRO A 118 -28.28 -12.05 -11.96
N HIS A 119 -28.99 -11.69 -13.02
CA HIS A 119 -30.06 -12.49 -13.60
C HIS A 119 -29.60 -13.94 -13.75
N LYS A 120 -30.33 -14.83 -13.09
CA LYS A 120 -30.37 -16.26 -13.37
C LYS A 120 -30.81 -16.39 -14.85
N LYS A 121 -29.88 -16.57 -15.79
CA LYS A 121 -30.25 -17.12 -17.11
C LYS A 121 -30.50 -18.60 -16.91
N VAL A 122 -31.75 -18.93 -16.59
CA VAL A 122 -32.31 -20.25 -16.88
C VAL A 122 -32.56 -20.23 -18.38
N SER A 123 -31.67 -20.83 -19.16
CA SER A 123 -31.98 -21.27 -20.51
C SER A 123 -32.60 -22.65 -20.41
N ALA A 124 -33.93 -22.69 -20.39
CA ALA A 124 -34.67 -23.83 -20.88
C ALA A 124 -34.77 -23.66 -22.39
N ASP A 125 -34.16 -24.59 -23.12
CA ASP A 125 -34.59 -25.13 -24.41
C ASP A 125 -33.80 -26.43 -24.64
#